data_AF-A0A9D6IKI7-F1
#
_entry.id   AF-A0A9D6IKI7-F1
#
_cell.length_a   1.000
_cell.length_b   1.000
_cell.length_c   1.000
_cell.angle_alpha   90.00
_cell.angle_beta   90.00
_cell.angle_gamma   90.00
#
_symmetry.space_group_name_H-M   'P 1'
#
loop_
_entity.id
_entity.type
_entity.pdbx_description
1 polymer ?
#
loop_
_entity_poly.entity_id
_entity_poly.type
_entity_poly.pdbx_seq_one_letter_code
_entity_poly.pdbx_strand_id
1 'polypeptide(L)'
;MNQSKQRGAALILTMILLAVLSVMTVSMMFLSQSETWSTANYRLMSQARDAAEAGVNKTAHFILYSYNPPQTPAQVALFDRTVYPVTSGNAPVVLSADPDVAPNYPIVADQTAFDTAGTGAKGTLTAGTQPMTYESTARMLTMNMVTNSVLGDKPALRWELTSGGKITGIQGAEVEISAIIDQPMSPLFGYAVFATYDSSNCSTAALDFGSGATTGSYDSSAVVPGVPPVILQTDGDVGTNGTLGTSGGNTTIYGSLSTPRTGVGTNKVCDSSDNPLAWQQSSGTVTEGVIKLPQALDYPTPPAPVPLPPTGNLNLNNNCGSLSPLSCNYVNPNFTLQPTCAASGIPPAASPTCPVGSTNLYPDITVNAGKKIHLGPGTYNFNSLKLGAGAELVVDGGPIVINIAGTGLQQSAPALDLGSGIVTNVSLNSSNLTFMYAGKNEVKLSGGAATASVVYAPNADIKFSGGGTFYGSIVGRTVTVTSSNLAINYDNKLKKKFYFPGQYMMQAFTWKKF
;
A
#
# COMPACT_ATOMS: atom_id res chain seq x y z
N MET A 1 -20.14 -101.95 -14.93
CA MET A 1 -19.51 -100.67 -14.50
C MET A 1 -19.61 -100.58 -12.99
N ASN A 2 -18.47 -100.60 -12.28
CA ASN A 2 -18.40 -100.86 -10.84
C ASN A 2 -18.33 -99.51 -10.07
N GLN A 3 -19.45 -99.07 -9.48
CA GLN A 3 -19.60 -97.74 -8.86
C GLN A 3 -18.98 -97.59 -7.45
N SER A 4 -18.41 -98.64 -6.86
CA SER A 4 -17.88 -98.62 -5.49
C SER A 4 -16.51 -97.92 -5.34
N LYS A 5 -15.73 -97.76 -6.43
CA LYS A 5 -14.43 -97.07 -6.42
C LYS A 5 -14.52 -95.54 -6.62
N GLN A 6 -15.69 -94.97 -6.91
CA GLN A 6 -15.87 -93.53 -7.14
C GLN A 6 -16.19 -92.72 -5.86
N ARG A 7 -16.58 -93.38 -4.75
CA ARG A 7 -16.99 -92.69 -3.52
C ARG A 7 -15.85 -91.99 -2.77
N GLY A 8 -14.62 -92.51 -2.85
CA GLY A 8 -13.44 -91.89 -2.21
C GLY A 8 -12.87 -90.69 -2.98
N ALA A 9 -12.90 -90.75 -4.32
CA ALA A 9 -12.40 -89.66 -5.16
C ALA A 9 -13.31 -88.41 -5.08
N ALA A 10 -14.62 -88.59 -5.01
CA ALA A 10 -15.57 -87.49 -4.83
C ALA A 10 -15.33 -86.72 -3.51
N LEU A 11 -15.07 -87.43 -2.41
CA LEU A 11 -14.84 -86.83 -1.10
C LEU A 11 -13.51 -86.04 -1.05
N ILE A 12 -12.44 -86.59 -1.63
CA ILE A 12 -11.15 -85.90 -1.77
C ILE A 12 -11.31 -84.65 -2.65
N LEU A 13 -12.03 -84.74 -3.76
CA LEU A 13 -12.26 -83.62 -4.67
C LEU A 13 -13.10 -82.53 -4.00
N THR A 14 -14.09 -82.88 -3.17
CA THR A 14 -14.84 -81.90 -2.35
C THR A 14 -13.99 -81.25 -1.26
N MET A 15 -13.08 -81.99 -0.59
CA MET A 15 -12.18 -81.39 0.39
C MET A 15 -11.17 -80.44 -0.25
N ILE A 16 -10.61 -80.80 -1.41
CA ILE A 16 -9.73 -79.92 -2.16
C ILE A 16 -10.49 -78.67 -2.62
N LEU A 17 -11.72 -78.82 -3.12
CA LEU A 17 -12.54 -77.71 -3.56
C LEU A 17 -12.93 -76.77 -2.41
N LEU A 18 -13.27 -77.32 -1.23
CA LEU A 18 -13.52 -76.54 -0.01
C LEU A 18 -12.25 -75.83 0.50
N ALA A 19 -11.09 -76.48 0.41
CA ALA A 19 -9.82 -75.87 0.77
C ALA A 19 -9.45 -74.72 -0.18
N VAL A 20 -9.69 -74.88 -1.49
CA VAL A 20 -9.46 -73.81 -2.47
C VAL A 20 -10.41 -72.63 -2.23
N LEU A 21 -11.70 -72.90 -1.97
CA LEU A 21 -12.69 -71.87 -1.66
C LEU A 21 -12.36 -71.13 -0.36
N SER A 22 -11.90 -71.82 0.68
CA SER A 22 -11.52 -71.16 1.94
C SER A 22 -10.28 -70.29 1.76
N VAL A 23 -9.27 -70.76 1.02
CA VAL A 23 -8.08 -69.96 0.68
C VAL A 23 -8.48 -68.71 -0.12
N MET A 24 -9.34 -68.84 -1.13
CA MET A 24 -9.86 -67.68 -1.88
C MET A 24 -10.61 -66.68 -0.99
N THR A 25 -11.45 -67.18 -0.08
CA THR A 25 -12.21 -66.32 0.84
C THR A 25 -11.28 -65.55 1.78
N VAL A 26 -10.25 -66.21 2.31
CA VAL A 26 -9.23 -65.57 3.14
C VAL A 26 -8.41 -64.56 2.35
N SER A 27 -8.02 -64.87 1.10
CA SER A 27 -7.31 -63.94 0.22
C SER A 27 -8.15 -62.70 -0.11
N MET A 28 -9.44 -62.85 -0.39
CA MET A 28 -10.36 -61.72 -0.60
C MET A 28 -10.51 -60.87 0.66
N MET A 29 -10.53 -61.48 1.85
CA MET A 29 -10.57 -60.75 3.11
C MET A 29 -9.30 -59.92 3.33
N PHE A 30 -8.12 -60.46 3.00
CA PHE A 30 -6.86 -59.72 3.08
C PHE A 30 -6.79 -58.57 2.04
N LEU A 31 -7.25 -58.80 0.81
CA LEU A 31 -7.34 -57.77 -0.22
C LEU A 31 -8.29 -56.63 0.20
N SER A 32 -9.49 -56.99 0.66
CA SER A 32 -10.48 -56.02 1.16
C SER A 32 -9.94 -55.20 2.33
N GLN A 33 -9.22 -55.84 3.26
CA GLN A 33 -8.52 -55.10 4.31
C GLN A 33 -7.49 -54.15 3.70
N SER A 34 -6.59 -54.62 2.84
CA SER A 34 -5.54 -53.77 2.24
C SER A 34 -6.11 -52.56 1.47
N GLU A 35 -7.19 -52.73 0.71
CA GLU A 35 -7.90 -51.65 0.02
C GLU A 35 -8.55 -50.67 1.00
N THR A 36 -9.15 -51.19 2.08
CA THR A 36 -9.74 -50.36 3.14
C THR A 36 -8.67 -49.51 3.82
N TRP A 37 -7.51 -50.09 4.14
CA TRP A 37 -6.37 -49.38 4.73
C TRP A 37 -5.80 -48.33 3.77
N SER A 38 -5.66 -48.66 2.49
CA SER A 38 -5.20 -47.71 1.47
C SER A 38 -6.16 -46.52 1.34
N THR A 39 -7.47 -46.78 1.33
CA THR A 39 -8.51 -45.75 1.24
C THR A 39 -8.54 -44.88 2.51
N ALA A 40 -8.42 -45.49 3.68
CA ALA A 40 -8.35 -44.77 4.95
C ALA A 40 -7.13 -43.85 5.00
N ASN A 41 -5.95 -44.33 4.61
CA ASN A 41 -4.73 -43.53 4.55
C ASN A 41 -4.85 -42.36 3.56
N TYR A 42 -5.43 -42.59 2.39
CA TYR A 42 -5.66 -41.52 1.41
C TYR A 42 -6.59 -40.43 1.96
N ARG A 43 -7.69 -40.82 2.63
CA ARG A 43 -8.62 -39.88 3.26
C ARG A 43 -7.95 -39.08 4.38
N LEU A 44 -7.23 -39.75 5.28
CA LEU A 44 -6.53 -39.10 6.39
C LEU A 44 -5.46 -38.13 5.90
N MET A 45 -4.74 -38.50 4.84
CA MET A 45 -3.77 -37.62 4.20
C MET A 45 -4.42 -36.37 3.59
N SER A 46 -5.57 -36.52 2.93
CA SER A 46 -6.32 -35.35 2.41
C SER A 46 -6.78 -34.43 3.55
N GLN A 47 -7.28 -35.01 4.64
CA GLN A 47 -7.73 -34.25 5.81
C GLN A 47 -6.56 -33.53 6.52
N ALA A 48 -5.42 -34.19 6.68
CA ALA A 48 -4.22 -33.58 7.24
C ALA A 48 -3.70 -32.44 6.35
N ARG A 49 -3.79 -32.60 5.02
CA ARG A 49 -3.48 -31.54 4.07
C ARG A 49 -4.40 -30.33 4.23
N ASP A 50 -5.72 -30.53 4.33
CA ASP A 50 -6.66 -29.42 4.54
C ASP A 50 -6.36 -28.65 5.84
N ALA A 51 -5.93 -29.36 6.89
CA ALA A 51 -5.49 -28.74 8.14
C ALA A 51 -4.21 -27.90 7.95
N ALA A 52 -3.21 -28.42 7.23
CA ALA A 52 -2.00 -27.67 6.89
C ALA A 52 -2.31 -26.44 6.01
N GLU A 53 -3.23 -26.54 5.05
CA GLU A 53 -3.65 -25.42 4.20
C GLU A 53 -4.33 -24.33 5.04
N ALA A 54 -5.16 -24.71 6.02
CA ALA A 54 -5.75 -23.77 6.95
C ALA A 54 -4.69 -23.07 7.82
N GLY A 55 -3.65 -23.78 8.25
CA GLY A 55 -2.54 -23.20 9.01
C GLY A 55 -1.71 -22.19 8.20
N VAL A 56 -1.40 -22.50 6.93
CA VAL A 56 -0.76 -21.52 6.01
C VAL A 56 -1.65 -20.30 5.82
N ASN A 57 -2.96 -20.48 5.60
CA ASN A 57 -3.89 -19.35 5.44
C ASN A 57 -4.00 -18.50 6.71
N LYS A 58 -4.01 -19.12 7.90
CA LYS A 58 -4.02 -18.41 9.19
C LYS A 58 -2.72 -17.63 9.42
N THR A 59 -1.60 -18.25 9.11
CA THR A 59 -0.28 -17.62 9.17
C THR A 59 -0.20 -16.43 8.21
N ALA A 60 -0.67 -16.60 6.97
CA ALA A 60 -0.73 -15.51 5.99
C ALA A 60 -1.63 -14.38 6.50
N HIS A 61 -2.81 -14.70 7.02
CA HIS A 61 -3.71 -13.70 7.62
C HIS A 61 -3.04 -12.92 8.76
N PHE A 62 -2.28 -13.59 9.63
CA PHE A 62 -1.52 -12.92 10.68
C PHE A 62 -0.50 -11.94 10.07
N ILE A 63 0.31 -12.38 9.10
CA ILE A 63 1.32 -11.51 8.47
C ILE A 63 0.68 -10.31 7.74
N LEU A 64 -0.48 -10.50 7.12
CA LEU A 64 -1.18 -9.45 6.38
C LEU A 64 -1.84 -8.41 7.29
N TYR A 65 -2.43 -8.82 8.42
CA TYR A 65 -3.36 -7.96 9.17
C TYR A 65 -3.00 -7.74 10.64
N SER A 66 -2.16 -8.58 11.24
CA SER A 66 -1.86 -8.56 12.68
C SER A 66 -0.39 -8.34 12.99
N TYR A 67 0.49 -8.70 12.07
CA TYR A 67 1.92 -8.51 12.21
C TYR A 67 2.32 -7.03 12.15
N ASN A 68 3.07 -6.59 13.14
CA ASN A 68 3.60 -5.23 13.17
C ASN A 68 5.09 -5.24 12.77
N PRO A 69 5.45 -4.77 11.57
CA PRO A 69 6.84 -4.72 11.16
C PRO A 69 7.65 -3.78 12.07
N PRO A 70 8.98 -3.97 12.19
CA PRO A 70 9.82 -3.08 12.98
C PRO A 70 9.69 -1.63 12.48
N GLN A 71 9.36 -0.71 13.38
CA GLN A 71 9.02 0.68 13.07
C GLN A 71 10.15 1.68 13.34
N THR A 72 11.14 1.29 14.15
CA THR A 72 12.24 2.19 14.56
C THR A 72 13.60 1.69 14.08
N PRO A 73 14.58 2.60 13.84
CA PRO A 73 15.94 2.18 13.50
C PRO A 73 16.56 1.21 14.52
N ALA A 74 16.24 1.37 15.80
CA ALA A 74 16.69 0.47 16.86
C ALA A 74 16.10 -0.94 16.72
N GLN A 75 14.82 -1.06 16.36
CA GLN A 75 14.19 -2.35 16.09
C GLN A 75 14.76 -2.99 14.82
N VAL A 76 14.94 -2.21 13.75
CA VAL A 76 15.53 -2.69 12.49
C VAL A 76 16.97 -3.18 12.69
N ALA A 77 17.74 -2.56 13.59
CA ALA A 77 19.11 -2.96 13.90
C ALA A 77 19.24 -4.33 14.58
N LEU A 78 18.14 -4.90 15.09
CA LEU A 78 18.12 -6.25 15.65
C LEU A 78 18.22 -7.34 14.57
N PHE A 79 18.04 -7.00 13.29
CA PHE A 79 18.02 -7.92 12.16
C PHE A 79 19.29 -7.78 11.33
N ASP A 80 20.01 -8.88 11.13
CA ASP A 80 21.05 -8.98 10.11
C ASP A 80 20.43 -9.29 8.75
N ARG A 81 20.38 -8.24 7.93
CA ARG A 81 19.77 -8.22 6.59
C ARG A 81 20.76 -8.54 5.48
N THR A 82 22.03 -8.81 5.82
CA THR A 82 23.09 -9.09 4.84
C THR A 82 23.18 -10.57 4.48
N VAL A 83 22.44 -11.42 5.20
CA VAL A 83 22.40 -12.87 5.06
C VAL A 83 21.02 -13.36 4.64
N TYR A 84 20.97 -14.56 4.05
CA TYR A 84 19.74 -15.23 3.64
C TYR A 84 19.67 -16.64 4.26
N PRO A 85 18.61 -17.00 5.00
CA PRO A 85 17.52 -16.13 5.48
C PRO A 85 18.02 -15.04 6.46
N VAL A 86 17.20 -14.03 6.72
CA VAL A 86 17.51 -12.97 7.70
C VAL A 86 17.76 -13.59 9.07
N THR A 87 18.79 -13.13 9.78
CA THR A 87 19.12 -13.65 11.12
C THR A 87 19.02 -12.58 12.21
N SER A 88 18.87 -13.03 13.45
CA SER A 88 19.04 -12.24 14.67
C SER A 88 19.80 -13.09 15.66
N GLY A 89 20.83 -12.53 16.30
CA GLY A 89 21.65 -13.28 17.25
C GLY A 89 22.29 -14.54 16.65
N ASN A 90 22.64 -14.51 15.35
CA ASN A 90 23.18 -15.63 14.56
C ASN A 90 22.24 -16.82 14.32
N ALA A 91 20.94 -16.67 14.57
CA ALA A 91 19.93 -17.67 14.23
C ALA A 91 18.89 -17.09 13.25
N PRO A 92 18.27 -17.91 12.37
CA PRO A 92 17.21 -17.43 11.48
C PRO A 92 16.06 -16.78 12.23
N VAL A 93 15.51 -15.71 11.66
CA VAL A 93 14.35 -15.02 12.24
C VAL A 93 13.11 -15.84 11.94
N VAL A 94 12.53 -16.41 13.00
CA VAL A 94 11.36 -17.30 12.92
C VAL A 94 10.32 -16.89 13.95
N LEU A 95 9.10 -16.68 13.49
CA LEU A 95 7.89 -16.72 14.32
C LEU A 95 7.41 -18.17 14.31
N SER A 96 7.14 -18.75 15.49
CA SER A 96 6.74 -20.16 15.60
C SER A 96 5.54 -20.31 16.52
N ALA A 97 4.57 -21.10 16.07
CA ALA A 97 3.52 -21.68 16.91
C ALA A 97 3.67 -23.21 17.02
N ASP A 98 4.76 -23.75 16.46
CA ASP A 98 5.14 -25.15 16.49
C ASP A 98 6.04 -25.40 17.71
N PRO A 99 5.68 -26.32 18.62
CA PRO A 99 6.48 -26.62 19.81
C PRO A 99 7.87 -27.20 19.48
N ASP A 100 8.05 -27.79 18.31
CA ASP A 100 9.31 -28.40 17.88
C ASP A 100 10.28 -27.37 17.26
N VAL A 101 9.79 -26.17 16.95
CA VAL A 101 10.58 -25.08 16.36
C VAL A 101 10.62 -23.89 17.31
N ALA A 102 11.79 -23.62 17.90
CA ALA A 102 11.95 -22.47 18.78
C ALA A 102 11.80 -21.14 18.01
N PRO A 103 11.00 -20.17 18.51
CA PRO A 103 10.91 -18.85 17.91
C PRO A 103 12.20 -18.06 18.15
N ASN A 104 12.60 -17.25 17.17
CA ASN A 104 13.80 -16.40 17.23
C ASN A 104 13.55 -15.01 16.62
N TYR A 105 12.32 -14.51 16.76
CA TYR A 105 11.97 -13.16 16.33
C TYR A 105 12.33 -12.13 17.42
N PRO A 106 13.10 -11.05 17.17
CA PRO A 106 13.63 -10.18 18.23
C PRO A 106 12.60 -9.48 19.12
N ILE A 107 11.35 -9.32 18.65
CA ILE A 107 10.29 -8.62 19.36
C ILE A 107 9.32 -9.64 19.96
N VAL A 108 9.36 -9.78 21.28
CA VAL A 108 8.57 -10.81 22.01
C VAL A 108 7.06 -10.66 21.80
N ALA A 109 6.56 -9.43 21.69
CA ALA A 109 5.12 -9.18 21.48
C ALA A 109 4.61 -9.83 20.19
N ASP A 110 5.39 -9.78 19.11
CA ASP A 110 5.02 -10.41 17.83
C ASP A 110 5.08 -11.94 17.93
N GLN A 111 6.03 -12.50 18.71
CA GLN A 111 6.07 -13.94 18.98
C GLN A 111 4.81 -14.40 19.71
N THR A 112 4.42 -13.70 20.79
CA THR A 112 3.24 -14.04 21.58
C THR A 112 1.96 -13.92 20.75
N ALA A 113 1.85 -12.88 19.93
CA ALA A 113 0.70 -12.71 19.04
C ALA A 113 0.61 -13.82 17.99
N PHE A 114 1.75 -14.27 17.45
CA PHE A 114 1.82 -15.37 16.49
C PHE A 114 1.52 -16.74 17.10
N ASP A 115 1.89 -16.97 18.36
CA ASP A 115 1.63 -18.25 19.04
C ASP A 115 0.21 -18.35 19.65
N THR A 116 -0.63 -17.31 19.49
CA THR A 116 -1.99 -17.32 20.05
C THR A 116 -2.94 -18.16 19.18
N ALA A 117 -3.64 -19.12 19.80
CA ALA A 117 -4.61 -19.97 19.10
C ALA A 117 -5.80 -19.17 18.53
N GLY A 118 -6.16 -19.43 17.28
CA GLY A 118 -7.28 -18.76 16.59
C GLY A 118 -6.93 -17.45 15.86
N THR A 119 -5.86 -16.77 16.27
CA THR A 119 -5.37 -15.51 15.68
C THR A 119 -3.98 -15.60 15.05
N GLY A 120 -3.10 -16.46 15.56
CA GLY A 120 -1.67 -16.45 15.29
C GLY A 120 -1.21 -17.45 14.22
N ALA A 121 -1.18 -18.76 14.53
CA ALA A 121 -0.71 -19.79 13.59
C ALA A 121 -0.99 -21.25 14.01
N LYS A 122 -1.65 -21.49 15.16
CA LYS A 122 -2.04 -22.82 15.63
C LYS A 122 -3.54 -22.92 15.94
N GLY A 123 -4.09 -24.12 15.77
CA GLY A 123 -5.48 -24.37 16.09
C GLY A 123 -5.96 -25.78 15.77
N THR A 124 -7.24 -26.00 16.05
CA THR A 124 -7.92 -27.27 15.79
C THR A 124 -9.06 -27.05 14.81
N LEU A 125 -9.20 -27.97 13.88
CA LEU A 125 -10.32 -28.10 12.95
C LEU A 125 -11.02 -29.43 13.21
N THR A 126 -12.25 -29.58 12.75
CA THR A 126 -13.00 -30.83 12.91
C THR A 126 -13.50 -31.30 11.56
N ALA A 127 -13.06 -32.49 11.14
CA ALA A 127 -13.58 -33.17 9.95
C ALA A 127 -14.45 -34.35 10.40
N GLY A 128 -15.76 -34.13 10.46
CA GLY A 128 -16.70 -35.12 11.02
C GLY A 128 -16.56 -35.23 12.54
N THR A 129 -16.09 -36.37 13.05
CA THR A 129 -15.89 -36.62 14.49
C THR A 129 -14.42 -36.58 14.93
N GLN A 130 -13.48 -36.41 14.00
CA GLN A 130 -12.04 -36.41 14.30
C GLN A 130 -11.50 -34.98 14.36
N PRO A 131 -10.84 -34.58 15.46
CA PRO A 131 -10.12 -33.32 15.52
C PRO A 131 -8.82 -33.43 14.71
N MET A 132 -8.54 -32.39 13.93
CA MET A 132 -7.30 -32.20 13.19
C MET A 132 -6.62 -30.96 13.77
N THR A 133 -5.32 -31.00 13.98
CA THR A 133 -4.57 -29.84 14.48
C THR A 133 -3.64 -29.31 13.40
N TYR A 134 -3.39 -28.01 13.41
CA TYR A 134 -2.33 -27.40 12.62
C TYR A 134 -1.44 -26.55 13.51
N GLU A 135 -0.17 -26.58 13.20
CA GLU A 135 0.89 -25.77 13.79
C GLU A 135 1.66 -25.14 12.64
N SER A 136 2.08 -23.89 12.79
CA SER A 136 2.75 -23.19 11.70
C SER A 136 3.90 -22.34 12.19
N THR A 137 4.84 -22.09 11.28
CA THR A 137 5.99 -21.23 11.45
C THR A 137 6.06 -20.23 10.30
N ALA A 138 6.63 -19.06 10.55
CA ALA A 138 6.94 -18.07 9.54
C ALA A 138 8.42 -17.67 9.66
N ARG A 139 9.21 -17.97 8.63
CA ARG A 139 10.64 -17.64 8.55
C ARG A 139 10.85 -16.44 7.64
N MET A 140 11.55 -15.41 8.15
CA MET A 140 11.85 -14.22 7.37
C MET A 140 12.98 -14.51 6.39
N LEU A 141 12.69 -14.46 5.10
CA LEU A 141 13.67 -14.72 4.04
C LEU A 141 14.50 -13.49 3.72
N THR A 142 13.85 -12.34 3.51
CA THR A 142 14.52 -11.07 3.20
C THR A 142 13.81 -9.89 3.88
N MET A 143 14.61 -8.89 4.25
CA MET A 143 14.12 -7.62 4.77
C MET A 143 14.91 -6.47 4.12
N ASN A 144 14.28 -5.77 3.19
CA ASN A 144 14.89 -4.65 2.49
C ASN A 144 14.25 -3.34 2.97
N MET A 145 15.06 -2.38 3.42
CA MET A 145 14.51 -1.08 3.81
C MET A 145 14.26 -0.24 2.57
N VAL A 146 13.01 0.19 2.40
CA VAL A 146 12.62 1.13 1.37
C VAL A 146 12.65 2.53 2.00
N THR A 147 13.60 3.35 1.56
CA THR A 147 13.69 4.74 1.99
C THR A 147 12.66 5.58 1.26
N ASN A 148 11.79 6.27 2.00
CA ASN A 148 10.72 7.08 1.43
C ASN A 148 10.61 8.42 2.17
N SER A 149 10.88 9.52 1.47
CA SER A 149 10.85 10.86 2.05
C SER A 149 9.43 11.38 2.35
N VAL A 150 8.38 10.60 2.05
CA VAL A 150 6.97 10.93 2.29
C VAL A 150 6.37 10.08 3.42
N LEU A 151 6.62 8.77 3.43
CA LEU A 151 6.02 7.86 4.42
C LEU A 151 6.98 7.41 5.52
N GLY A 152 8.24 7.84 5.43
CA GLY A 152 9.31 7.32 6.25
C GLY A 152 9.78 5.96 5.77
N ASP A 153 10.90 5.51 6.32
CA ASP A 153 11.50 4.25 5.92
C ASP A 153 10.66 3.07 6.40
N LYS A 154 10.38 2.13 5.52
CA LYS A 154 9.62 0.91 5.84
C LYS A 154 10.31 -0.32 5.27
N PRO A 155 10.29 -1.46 5.99
CA PRO A 155 10.80 -2.70 5.46
C PRO A 155 9.82 -3.31 4.45
N ALA A 156 10.33 -3.72 3.30
CA ALA A 156 9.71 -4.69 2.42
C ALA A 156 10.17 -6.09 2.83
N LEU A 157 9.21 -6.94 3.19
CA LEU A 157 9.46 -8.24 3.79
C LEU A 157 9.06 -9.38 2.87
N ARG A 158 9.84 -10.45 2.93
CA ARG A 158 9.51 -11.75 2.33
C ARG A 158 9.53 -12.82 3.40
N TRP A 159 8.48 -13.61 3.47
CA TRP A 159 8.33 -14.68 4.43
C TRP A 159 8.09 -16.02 3.74
N GLU A 160 8.66 -17.06 4.32
CA GLU A 160 8.29 -18.43 4.07
C GLU A 160 7.39 -18.90 5.21
N LEU A 161 6.19 -19.34 4.87
CA LEU A 161 5.20 -19.87 5.79
C LEU A 161 5.24 -21.38 5.68
N THR A 162 5.38 -22.08 6.79
CA THR A 162 5.34 -23.54 6.83
C THR A 162 4.27 -23.97 7.82
N SER A 163 3.39 -24.89 7.44
CA SER A 163 2.39 -25.45 8.35
C SER A 163 2.35 -26.97 8.29
N GLY A 164 2.35 -27.60 9.45
CA GLY A 164 2.12 -29.03 9.63
C GLY A 164 0.68 -29.29 10.06
N GLY A 165 -0.04 -30.09 9.29
CA GLY A 165 -1.37 -30.60 9.63
C GLY A 165 -1.26 -32.02 10.16
N LYS A 166 -1.80 -32.26 11.35
CA LYS A 166 -1.69 -33.52 12.09
C LYS A 166 -3.08 -34.08 12.43
N ILE A 167 -3.26 -35.38 12.24
CA ILE A 167 -4.38 -36.16 12.77
C ILE A 167 -3.80 -37.16 13.77
N THR A 168 -4.27 -37.12 15.01
CA THR A 168 -3.79 -38.00 16.08
C THR A 168 -4.66 -39.27 16.19
N GLY A 169 -4.03 -40.41 16.43
CA GLY A 169 -4.73 -41.70 16.56
C GLY A 169 -3.89 -42.90 16.12
N ILE A 170 -4.51 -44.09 16.13
CA ILE A 170 -3.87 -45.37 15.75
C ILE A 170 -3.48 -45.39 14.25
N GLN A 171 -4.13 -44.56 13.42
CA GLN A 171 -3.76 -44.25 12.05
C GLN A 171 -3.60 -42.72 11.93
N GLY A 172 -2.48 -42.20 12.41
CA GLY A 172 -2.17 -40.78 12.26
C GLY A 172 -1.77 -40.45 10.82
N ALA A 173 -1.94 -39.19 10.44
CA ALA A 173 -1.42 -38.65 9.19
C ALA A 173 -0.82 -37.26 9.46
N GLU A 174 0.30 -36.97 8.80
CA GLU A 174 0.99 -35.69 8.89
C GLU A 174 1.37 -35.19 7.49
N VAL A 175 1.06 -33.93 7.21
CA VAL A 175 1.36 -33.26 5.94
C VAL A 175 1.92 -31.89 6.25
N GLU A 176 2.98 -31.48 5.54
CA GLU A 176 3.54 -30.14 5.64
C GLU A 176 3.38 -29.38 4.33
N ILE A 177 2.99 -28.11 4.45
CA ILE A 177 2.82 -27.17 3.34
C ILE A 177 3.71 -25.97 3.57
N SER A 178 4.40 -25.54 2.52
CA SER A 178 5.21 -24.33 2.50
C SER A 178 4.72 -23.36 1.43
N ALA A 179 4.61 -22.08 1.79
CA ALA A 179 4.24 -21.00 0.89
C ALA A 179 5.17 -19.79 1.06
N ILE A 180 5.41 -19.05 -0.01
CA ILE A 180 6.18 -17.80 0.04
C ILE A 180 5.23 -16.63 -0.15
N ILE A 181 5.27 -15.68 0.78
CA ILE A 181 4.60 -14.38 0.64
C ILE A 181 5.66 -13.27 0.55
N ASP A 182 5.41 -12.30 -0.31
CA ASP A 182 6.35 -11.24 -0.64
C ASP A 182 5.66 -9.88 -0.72
N GLN A 183 6.37 -8.82 -0.35
CA GLN A 183 5.94 -7.44 -0.58
C GLN A 183 6.74 -6.84 -1.74
N PRO A 184 6.15 -6.70 -2.93
CA PRO A 184 6.82 -6.03 -4.03
C PRO A 184 6.98 -4.54 -3.70
N MET A 185 8.03 -3.91 -4.21
CA MET A 185 8.15 -2.46 -4.15
C MET A 185 7.24 -1.83 -5.21
N SER A 186 6.33 -0.97 -4.78
CA SER A 186 5.41 -0.25 -5.66
C SER A 186 5.70 1.25 -5.63
N PRO A 187 5.59 1.98 -6.76
CA PRO A 187 5.69 3.44 -6.73
C PRO A 187 4.52 4.05 -5.95
N LEU A 188 4.81 4.90 -4.97
CA LEU A 188 3.81 5.64 -4.21
C LEU A 188 3.00 6.58 -5.14
N PHE A 189 3.71 7.26 -6.05
CA PHE A 189 3.11 8.15 -7.03
C PHE A 189 3.09 7.49 -8.41
N GLY A 190 2.24 6.48 -8.58
CA GLY A 190 2.05 5.77 -9.86
C GLY A 190 1.09 6.45 -10.83
N TYR A 191 0.32 7.44 -10.37
CA TYR A 191 -0.74 8.12 -11.12
C TYR A 191 -0.50 9.63 -11.18
N ALA A 192 -1.00 10.30 -12.21
CA ALA A 192 -1.12 11.76 -12.25
C ALA A 192 -1.95 12.26 -11.06
N VAL A 193 -3.09 11.60 -10.82
CA VAL A 193 -3.99 11.91 -9.71
C VAL A 193 -4.56 10.61 -9.16
N PHE A 194 -4.53 10.45 -7.85
CA PHE A 194 -5.21 9.37 -7.13
C PHE A 194 -6.15 9.91 -6.05
N ALA A 195 -7.39 9.42 -6.02
CA ALA A 195 -8.34 9.68 -4.93
C ALA A 195 -8.60 8.42 -4.08
N THR A 196 -8.27 8.50 -2.80
CA THR A 196 -8.41 7.40 -1.84
C THR A 196 -9.84 7.17 -1.37
N TYR A 197 -10.72 8.17 -1.53
CA TYR A 197 -12.09 8.10 -1.06
C TYR A 197 -12.88 6.99 -1.75
N ASP A 198 -13.50 6.16 -0.92
CA ASP A 198 -14.44 5.14 -1.33
C ASP A 198 -15.83 5.46 -0.73
N SER A 199 -16.70 6.12 -1.51
CA SER A 199 -18.10 6.28 -1.09
C SER A 199 -18.87 5.00 -1.35
N SER A 200 -19.41 4.39 -0.29
CA SER A 200 -20.40 3.33 -0.36
C SER A 200 -21.83 3.83 -0.65
N ASN A 201 -22.06 5.15 -0.67
CA ASN A 201 -23.39 5.77 -0.69
C ASN A 201 -23.65 6.73 -1.86
N CYS A 202 -22.94 6.58 -2.98
CA CYS A 202 -23.28 7.25 -4.25
C CYS A 202 -23.34 8.80 -4.22
N SER A 203 -22.77 9.47 -3.21
CA SER A 203 -23.06 10.88 -2.96
C SER A 203 -22.08 11.86 -3.60
N THR A 204 -20.82 11.46 -3.81
CA THR A 204 -19.76 12.33 -4.34
C THR A 204 -18.76 11.52 -5.17
N ALA A 205 -18.37 12.03 -6.33
CA ALA A 205 -17.28 11.44 -7.10
C ALA A 205 -15.95 11.65 -6.35
N ALA A 206 -15.14 10.60 -6.25
CA ALA A 206 -13.85 10.68 -5.56
C ALA A 206 -12.84 11.49 -6.39
N LEU A 207 -12.89 11.35 -7.72
CA LEU A 207 -12.27 12.25 -8.67
C LEU A 207 -13.36 12.99 -9.42
N ASP A 208 -13.33 14.32 -9.51
CA ASP A 208 -14.24 15.10 -10.35
C ASP A 208 -13.43 16.05 -11.24
N PHE A 209 -13.35 15.71 -12.52
CA PHE A 209 -12.65 16.51 -13.52
C PHE A 209 -13.65 17.33 -14.34
N GLY A 210 -13.78 18.60 -13.97
CA GLY A 210 -14.65 19.56 -14.63
C GLY A 210 -13.97 20.40 -15.72
N SER A 211 -14.78 21.08 -16.53
CA SER A 211 -14.40 22.28 -17.28
C SER A 211 -13.23 22.13 -18.29
N GLY A 212 -13.13 20.97 -18.95
CA GLY A 212 -12.14 20.73 -20.01
C GLY A 212 -10.73 20.43 -19.49
N ALA A 213 -10.63 19.89 -18.27
CA ALA A 213 -9.35 19.46 -17.71
C ALA A 213 -8.72 18.34 -18.55
N THR A 214 -7.39 18.30 -18.60
CA THR A 214 -6.64 17.23 -19.27
C THR A 214 -5.59 16.63 -18.37
N THR A 215 -5.33 15.34 -18.49
CA THR A 215 -4.12 14.73 -17.93
C THR A 215 -3.18 14.33 -19.05
N GLY A 216 -1.87 14.33 -18.81
CA GLY A 216 -0.85 13.82 -19.73
C GLY A 216 0.41 13.45 -18.96
N SER A 217 1.53 13.30 -19.65
CA SER A 217 2.82 13.06 -18.97
C SER A 217 3.97 13.84 -19.58
N TYR A 218 5.07 13.90 -18.84
CA TYR A 218 6.36 14.41 -19.27
C TYR A 218 7.47 13.70 -18.47
N ASP A 219 8.73 13.92 -18.83
CA ASP A 219 9.87 13.39 -18.08
C ASP A 219 10.76 14.56 -17.61
N SER A 220 10.83 14.78 -16.29
CA SER A 220 11.65 15.86 -15.74
C SER A 220 13.16 15.64 -15.87
N SER A 221 13.63 14.44 -16.26
CA SER A 221 15.03 14.21 -16.61
C SER A 221 15.41 14.77 -17.98
N ALA A 222 14.43 15.00 -18.86
CA ALA A 222 14.62 15.57 -20.20
C ALA A 222 14.34 17.09 -20.26
N VAL A 223 13.95 17.70 -19.14
CA VAL A 223 13.66 19.14 -19.09
C VAL A 223 14.94 19.95 -19.17
N VAL A 224 14.94 20.93 -20.08
CA VAL A 224 16.00 21.93 -20.22
C VAL A 224 15.45 23.28 -19.72
N PRO A 225 16.16 23.99 -18.83
CA PRO A 225 15.72 25.31 -18.36
C PRO A 225 15.40 26.27 -19.51
N GLY A 226 14.23 26.90 -19.46
CA GLY A 226 13.77 27.87 -20.46
C GLY A 226 13.12 27.27 -21.71
N VAL A 227 13.08 25.94 -21.84
CA VAL A 227 12.37 25.23 -22.92
C VAL A 227 11.11 24.58 -22.34
N PRO A 228 9.91 24.80 -22.92
CA PRO A 228 8.71 24.10 -22.51
C PRO A 228 8.90 22.57 -22.61
N PRO A 229 8.50 21.79 -21.60
CA PRO A 229 8.61 20.34 -21.65
C PRO A 229 7.75 19.77 -22.77
N VAL A 230 8.21 18.68 -23.37
CA VAL A 230 7.38 17.90 -24.31
C VAL A 230 6.32 17.16 -23.50
N ILE A 231 5.06 17.47 -23.75
CA ILE A 231 3.92 16.79 -23.14
C ILE A 231 3.51 15.62 -24.03
N LEU A 232 3.45 14.44 -23.45
CA LEU A 232 2.94 13.23 -24.09
C LEU A 232 1.45 13.09 -23.75
N GLN A 233 0.68 12.70 -24.77
CA GLN A 233 -0.72 12.35 -24.65
C GLN A 233 -0.88 10.85 -24.30
N THR A 234 -0.05 10.37 -23.37
CA THR A 234 -0.04 9.02 -22.79
C THR A 234 0.51 9.09 -21.37
N ASP A 235 0.38 8.02 -20.58
CA ASP A 235 0.90 7.89 -19.21
C ASP A 235 0.36 8.96 -18.22
N GLY A 236 -0.71 9.68 -18.58
CA GLY A 236 -1.45 10.58 -17.70
C GLY A 236 -2.50 9.85 -16.87
N ASP A 237 -2.15 8.67 -16.35
CA ASP A 237 -3.07 7.76 -15.67
C ASP A 237 -3.69 8.40 -14.43
N VAL A 238 -4.98 8.12 -14.18
CA VAL A 238 -5.67 8.50 -12.95
C VAL A 238 -6.19 7.25 -12.24
N GLY A 239 -6.29 7.32 -10.92
CA GLY A 239 -6.77 6.20 -10.13
C GLY A 239 -7.72 6.64 -9.02
N THR A 240 -8.66 5.77 -8.66
CA THR A 240 -9.53 6.04 -7.52
C THR A 240 -10.06 4.76 -6.89
N ASN A 241 -10.20 4.77 -5.57
CA ASN A 241 -10.94 3.73 -4.85
C ASN A 241 -12.47 3.89 -5.01
N GLY A 242 -12.92 5.09 -5.38
CA GLY A 242 -14.32 5.42 -5.64
C GLY A 242 -14.62 5.52 -7.13
N THR A 243 -15.25 6.63 -7.52
CA THR A 243 -15.74 6.91 -8.87
C THR A 243 -15.05 8.12 -9.48
N LEU A 244 -14.77 8.08 -10.79
CA LEU A 244 -14.42 9.26 -11.59
C LEU A 244 -15.69 9.96 -12.09
N GLY A 245 -15.81 11.26 -11.86
CA GLY A 245 -16.77 12.17 -12.47
C GLY A 245 -16.08 13.03 -13.51
N THR A 246 -16.75 13.26 -14.63
CA THR A 246 -16.31 14.21 -15.67
C THR A 246 -17.48 15.11 -16.02
N SER A 247 -17.34 16.43 -15.85
CA SER A 247 -18.47 17.39 -15.92
C SER A 247 -18.13 18.71 -16.64
N GLY A 248 -19.14 19.40 -17.20
CA GLY A 248 -19.06 20.80 -17.65
C GLY A 248 -18.24 21.14 -18.91
N GLY A 249 -17.37 20.25 -19.40
CA GLY A 249 -16.56 20.41 -20.62
C GLY A 249 -15.92 19.09 -21.07
N ASN A 250 -15.32 19.03 -22.27
CA ASN A 250 -14.73 17.80 -22.80
C ASN A 250 -13.40 17.45 -22.11
N THR A 251 -13.48 16.93 -20.89
CA THR A 251 -12.32 16.46 -20.11
C THR A 251 -11.64 15.29 -20.83
N THR A 252 -10.32 15.31 -20.96
CA THR A 252 -9.56 14.21 -21.60
C THR A 252 -8.47 13.69 -20.69
N ILE A 253 -8.59 12.43 -20.27
CA ILE A 253 -7.55 11.71 -19.56
C ILE A 253 -6.69 11.00 -20.61
N TYR A 254 -5.47 11.50 -20.85
CA TYR A 254 -4.51 10.86 -21.76
C TYR A 254 -3.76 9.72 -21.03
N GLY A 255 -4.50 8.67 -20.71
CA GLY A 255 -4.05 7.51 -19.96
C GLY A 255 -5.22 6.59 -19.60
N SER A 256 -5.01 5.76 -18.60
CA SER A 256 -5.98 4.83 -18.05
C SER A 256 -6.67 5.37 -16.80
N LEU A 257 -7.83 4.77 -16.47
CA LEU A 257 -8.50 4.93 -15.18
C LEU A 257 -8.39 3.63 -14.38
N SER A 258 -7.67 3.63 -13.26
CA SER A 258 -7.59 2.46 -12.37
C SER A 258 -8.58 2.54 -11.21
N THR A 259 -9.42 1.51 -11.04
CA THR A 259 -10.38 1.43 -9.93
C THR A 259 -10.74 -0.01 -9.57
N PRO A 260 -11.01 -0.33 -8.28
CA PRO A 260 -11.51 -1.65 -7.88
C PRO A 260 -12.97 -1.90 -8.34
N ARG A 261 -13.71 -0.87 -8.73
CA ARG A 261 -15.13 -0.94 -9.09
C ARG A 261 -15.33 -1.37 -10.55
N THR A 262 -16.43 -2.06 -10.83
CA THR A 262 -16.86 -2.43 -12.20
C THR A 262 -18.02 -1.56 -12.66
N GLY A 263 -18.01 -1.12 -13.92
CA GLY A 263 -19.21 -0.55 -14.55
C GLY A 263 -18.89 0.45 -15.66
N VAL A 264 -19.41 0.19 -16.86
CA VAL A 264 -19.47 1.15 -17.97
C VAL A 264 -20.94 1.56 -18.16
N GLY A 265 -21.29 2.85 -18.00
CA GLY A 265 -22.67 3.34 -18.21
C GLY A 265 -22.97 4.73 -17.64
N THR A 266 -23.91 5.46 -18.25
CA THR A 266 -24.14 6.92 -18.11
C THR A 266 -25.14 7.33 -17.01
N ASN A 267 -24.72 8.27 -16.14
CA ASN A 267 -25.42 9.03 -15.07
C ASN A 267 -26.02 8.19 -13.90
N LYS A 268 -25.76 8.42 -12.61
CA LYS A 268 -25.23 9.59 -11.87
C LYS A 268 -24.62 9.06 -10.56
N VAL A 269 -23.29 9.09 -10.38
CA VAL A 269 -22.49 8.53 -9.25
C VAL A 269 -22.72 7.04 -8.91
N CYS A 270 -23.82 6.45 -9.36
CA CYS A 270 -24.20 5.05 -9.36
C CYS A 270 -25.03 4.71 -10.62
N ASP A 271 -25.18 3.43 -10.94
CA ASP A 271 -26.07 2.95 -12.01
C ASP A 271 -27.56 3.20 -11.65
N SER A 272 -28.47 2.83 -12.55
CA SER A 272 -29.92 2.96 -12.30
C SER A 272 -30.44 2.14 -11.11
N SER A 273 -29.59 1.28 -10.53
CA SER A 273 -29.87 0.39 -9.41
C SER A 273 -29.09 0.79 -8.15
N ASP A 274 -28.54 2.01 -8.10
CA ASP A 274 -27.77 2.57 -6.97
C ASP A 274 -26.44 1.81 -6.69
N ASN A 275 -25.89 1.11 -7.69
CA ASN A 275 -24.56 0.51 -7.58
C ASN A 275 -23.47 1.50 -8.01
N PRO A 276 -22.38 1.65 -7.22
CA PRO A 276 -21.29 2.57 -7.52
C PRO A 276 -20.56 2.24 -8.81
N LEU A 277 -20.47 3.23 -9.70
CA LEU A 277 -19.83 3.12 -11.02
C LEU A 277 -18.33 3.40 -10.95
N ALA A 278 -17.58 2.87 -11.91
CA ALA A 278 -16.17 3.23 -12.10
C ALA A 278 -16.02 4.68 -12.63
N TRP A 279 -16.86 5.06 -13.60
CA TRP A 279 -16.80 6.35 -14.26
C TRP A 279 -18.19 6.90 -14.63
N GLN A 280 -18.50 8.11 -14.18
CA GLN A 280 -19.63 8.91 -14.65
C GLN A 280 -19.20 9.79 -15.82
N GLN A 281 -19.47 9.31 -17.03
CA GLN A 281 -19.21 10.03 -18.27
C GLN A 281 -20.37 10.99 -18.57
N SER A 282 -20.29 12.25 -18.13
CA SER A 282 -21.23 13.29 -18.58
C SER A 282 -20.65 14.13 -19.72
N SER A 283 -19.33 14.30 -19.76
CA SER A 283 -18.58 14.88 -20.88
C SER A 283 -17.08 14.58 -20.68
N GLY A 284 -16.55 13.53 -21.30
CA GLY A 284 -15.11 13.26 -21.22
C GLY A 284 -14.65 11.97 -21.90
N THR A 285 -13.34 11.83 -22.07
CA THR A 285 -12.67 10.70 -22.72
C THR A 285 -11.53 10.18 -21.84
N VAL A 286 -11.43 8.86 -21.67
CA VAL A 286 -10.26 8.17 -21.11
C VAL A 286 -9.65 7.36 -22.25
N THR A 287 -8.43 7.70 -22.70
CA THR A 287 -7.89 7.19 -23.96
C THR A 287 -7.47 5.72 -23.91
N GLU A 288 -6.99 5.24 -22.77
CA GLU A 288 -6.53 3.85 -22.60
C GLU A 288 -7.56 2.97 -21.86
N GLY A 289 -8.73 3.52 -21.56
CA GLY A 289 -9.84 2.80 -20.91
C GLY A 289 -9.68 2.61 -19.41
N VAL A 290 -10.50 1.71 -18.85
CA VAL A 290 -10.60 1.46 -17.40
C VAL A 290 -9.86 0.16 -17.05
N ILE A 291 -8.89 0.25 -16.13
CA ILE A 291 -8.16 -0.88 -15.55
C ILE A 291 -8.83 -1.27 -14.23
N LYS A 292 -9.25 -2.53 -14.13
CA LYS A 292 -9.84 -3.07 -12.91
C LYS A 292 -8.76 -3.50 -11.93
N LEU A 293 -8.73 -2.87 -10.76
CA LEU A 293 -7.89 -3.31 -9.66
C LEU A 293 -8.56 -4.48 -8.92
N PRO A 294 -7.79 -5.47 -8.44
CA PRO A 294 -8.34 -6.58 -7.66
C PRO A 294 -8.87 -6.13 -6.29
N GLN A 295 -8.34 -5.03 -5.75
CA GLN A 295 -8.75 -4.42 -4.49
C GLN A 295 -8.46 -2.91 -4.50
N ALA A 296 -9.06 -2.19 -3.55
CA ALA A 296 -8.74 -0.78 -3.31
C ALA A 296 -7.25 -0.62 -2.95
N LEU A 297 -6.64 0.45 -3.47
CA LEU A 297 -5.26 0.78 -3.15
C LEU A 297 -5.22 1.55 -1.83
N ASP A 298 -4.47 1.03 -0.86
CA ASP A 298 -4.30 1.69 0.43
C ASP A 298 -3.13 2.69 0.37
N TYR A 299 -3.40 3.90 0.84
CA TYR A 299 -2.44 4.99 0.93
C TYR A 299 -2.33 5.40 2.39
N PRO A 300 -1.24 5.00 3.09
CA PRO A 300 -1.13 5.22 4.52
C PRO A 300 -1.07 6.72 4.83
N THR A 301 -1.66 7.10 5.95
CA THR A 301 -1.61 8.49 6.44
C THR A 301 -0.15 8.88 6.70
N PRO A 302 0.33 10.03 6.16
CA PRO A 302 1.70 10.46 6.42
C PRO A 302 1.90 10.80 7.91
N PRO A 303 3.14 10.71 8.44
CA PRO A 303 3.42 11.14 9.80
C PRO A 303 3.02 12.60 10.04
N ALA A 304 2.49 12.90 11.23
CA ALA A 304 2.24 14.27 11.64
C ALA A 304 3.58 15.05 11.78
N PRO A 305 3.60 16.38 11.55
CA PRO A 305 4.81 17.15 11.70
C PRO A 305 5.37 17.08 13.12
N VAL A 306 6.67 16.81 13.25
CA VAL A 306 7.40 16.83 14.52
C VAL A 306 8.62 17.74 14.37
N PRO A 307 8.84 18.70 15.30
CA PRO A 307 7.91 19.14 16.34
C PRO A 307 6.63 19.75 15.77
N LEU A 308 5.54 19.73 16.55
CA LEU A 308 4.26 20.31 16.14
C LEU A 308 4.38 21.83 16.03
N PRO A 309 4.00 22.43 14.89
CA PRO A 309 4.05 23.88 14.73
C PRO A 309 3.12 24.64 15.68
N PRO A 310 3.48 25.87 16.07
CA PRO A 310 2.59 26.74 16.84
C PRO A 310 1.32 27.08 16.05
N THR A 311 0.25 27.47 16.75
CA THR A 311 -0.97 28.00 16.12
C THR A 311 -0.99 29.52 16.18
N GLY A 312 -1.78 30.17 15.33
CA GLY A 312 -1.99 31.61 15.34
C GLY A 312 -1.58 32.28 14.03
N ASN A 313 -2.32 33.32 13.65
CA ASN A 313 -2.15 33.96 12.35
C ASN A 313 -0.90 34.87 12.33
N LEU A 314 -0.04 34.65 11.35
CA LEU A 314 1.08 35.54 11.02
C LEU A 314 1.04 35.91 9.53
N ASN A 315 0.96 37.22 9.28
CA ASN A 315 0.95 37.76 7.92
C ASN A 315 2.36 38.20 7.50
N LEU A 316 2.92 37.56 6.49
CA LEU A 316 4.16 37.97 5.84
C LEU A 316 3.86 39.05 4.79
N ASN A 317 4.19 40.29 5.13
CA ASN A 317 3.96 41.44 4.28
C ASN A 317 5.24 42.24 4.01
N ASN A 318 5.68 43.02 5.00
CA ASN A 318 6.88 43.86 4.92
C ASN A 318 7.89 43.58 6.05
N ASN A 319 7.67 42.52 6.82
CA ASN A 319 8.57 42.01 7.85
C ASN A 319 8.20 40.55 8.16
N CYS A 320 9.12 39.83 8.82
CA CYS A 320 8.94 38.44 9.22
C CYS A 320 8.15 38.27 10.53
N GLY A 321 7.64 39.34 11.13
CA GLY A 321 6.99 39.32 12.44
C GLY A 321 7.81 38.59 13.51
N SER A 322 7.17 37.67 14.22
CA SER A 322 7.79 36.85 15.28
C SER A 322 8.80 35.82 14.77
N LEU A 323 8.94 35.62 13.46
CA LEU A 323 9.93 34.70 12.88
C LEU A 323 11.32 35.34 12.66
N SER A 324 11.41 36.67 12.80
CA SER A 324 12.66 37.41 12.65
C SER A 324 13.57 37.24 13.87
N PRO A 325 14.91 37.17 13.71
CA PRO A 325 15.68 37.03 12.47
C PRO A 325 16.06 35.57 12.14
N LEU A 326 15.77 34.62 13.04
CA LEU A 326 16.35 33.27 12.99
C LEU A 326 15.68 32.38 11.94
N SER A 327 14.36 32.46 11.81
CA SER A 327 13.59 31.55 10.95
C SER A 327 13.20 32.18 9.61
N CYS A 328 13.24 33.50 9.52
CA CYS A 328 12.83 34.24 8.33
C CYS A 328 13.70 35.49 8.16
N ASN A 329 14.20 35.69 6.94
CA ASN A 329 14.85 36.92 6.51
C ASN A 329 13.99 37.63 5.45
N TYR A 330 13.83 38.94 5.56
CA TYR A 330 13.05 39.73 4.60
C TYR A 330 13.91 40.75 3.88
N VAL A 331 13.96 40.63 2.55
CA VAL A 331 14.54 41.61 1.63
C VAL A 331 13.51 41.87 0.56
N ASN A 332 12.81 43.01 0.65
CA ASN A 332 11.67 43.32 -0.22
C ASN A 332 11.92 42.96 -1.70
N PRO A 333 11.05 42.15 -2.34
CA PRO A 333 9.78 41.57 -1.86
C PRO A 333 9.89 40.12 -1.30
N ASN A 334 11.10 39.65 -1.05
CA ASN A 334 11.44 38.25 -0.78
C ASN A 334 11.52 37.95 0.73
N PHE A 335 10.88 36.85 1.13
CA PHE A 335 11.00 36.19 2.42
C PHE A 335 11.79 34.89 2.23
N THR A 336 12.97 34.79 2.81
CA THR A 336 13.75 33.54 2.81
C THR A 336 13.52 32.83 4.12
N LEU A 337 12.91 31.64 4.07
CA LEU A 337 12.62 30.85 5.26
C LEU A 337 13.70 29.79 5.50
N GLN A 338 14.11 29.63 6.75
CA GLN A 338 15.05 28.58 7.14
C GLN A 338 14.32 27.26 7.37
N PRO A 339 14.87 26.12 6.94
CA PRO A 339 14.20 24.85 7.17
C PRO A 339 14.07 24.56 8.68
N THR A 340 13.02 23.83 9.06
CA THR A 340 12.85 23.27 10.40
C THR A 340 13.98 22.29 10.71
N CYS A 341 14.35 21.49 9.71
CA CYS A 341 15.57 20.72 9.72
C CYS A 341 16.18 20.66 8.32
N ALA A 342 17.51 20.80 8.23
CA ALA A 342 18.23 20.77 6.98
C ALA A 342 18.08 19.41 6.28
N ALA A 343 18.23 19.39 4.95
CA ALA A 343 18.31 18.16 4.20
C ALA A 343 19.47 17.30 4.75
N SER A 344 19.16 16.08 5.19
CA SER A 344 20.17 15.08 5.52
C SER A 344 20.99 14.86 4.26
N GLY A 345 22.32 14.97 4.30
CA GLY A 345 23.21 14.93 3.12
C GLY A 345 23.24 13.63 2.30
N ILE A 346 22.16 12.85 2.29
CA ILE A 346 21.94 11.63 1.52
C ILE A 346 20.97 11.96 0.37
N PRO A 347 21.40 11.96 -0.89
CA PRO A 347 20.52 12.14 -2.03
C PRO A 347 19.59 10.91 -2.24
N PRO A 348 18.26 11.07 -2.37
CA PRO A 348 17.43 12.24 -2.07
C PRO A 348 16.44 11.93 -0.93
N ALA A 349 16.74 12.31 0.32
CA ALA A 349 15.67 12.46 1.30
C ALA A 349 16.00 13.57 2.31
N ALA A 350 15.26 14.68 2.21
CA ALA A 350 14.86 15.37 3.43
C ALA A 350 13.88 14.42 4.14
N SER A 351 14.17 14.05 5.38
CA SER A 351 13.28 13.21 6.18
C SER A 351 11.89 13.86 6.30
N PRO A 352 10.78 13.10 6.18
CA PRO A 352 9.44 13.65 6.37
C PRO A 352 9.23 14.17 7.79
N THR A 353 10.07 13.76 8.74
CA THR A 353 10.02 14.21 10.13
C THR A 353 11.35 14.84 10.54
N CYS A 354 11.28 15.87 11.37
CA CYS A 354 12.47 16.47 11.97
C CYS A 354 12.73 15.89 13.37
N PRO A 355 13.99 15.90 13.85
CA PRO A 355 14.31 15.53 15.23
C PRO A 355 13.51 16.35 16.26
N VAL A 356 13.22 15.73 17.40
CA VAL A 356 12.63 16.42 18.54
C VAL A 356 13.56 17.56 18.98
N GLY A 357 13.02 18.78 19.12
CA GLY A 357 13.79 19.98 19.45
C GLY A 357 14.25 20.81 18.25
N SER A 358 13.94 20.40 17.02
CA SER A 358 14.14 21.25 15.83
C SER A 358 13.42 22.61 15.98
N THR A 359 14.09 23.67 15.54
CA THR A 359 13.61 25.06 15.58
C THR A 359 13.00 25.46 14.24
N ASN A 360 12.64 26.74 14.03
CA ASN A 360 12.01 27.24 12.78
C ASN A 360 10.69 26.54 12.45
N LEU A 361 9.75 26.62 13.38
CA LEU A 361 8.38 26.14 13.20
C LEU A 361 7.49 27.31 12.76
N TYR A 362 6.64 27.07 11.77
CA TYR A 362 5.84 28.12 11.17
C TYR A 362 4.38 28.03 11.62
N PRO A 363 3.79 29.09 12.16
CA PRO A 363 2.39 29.08 12.57
C PRO A 363 1.44 29.15 11.36
N ASP A 364 0.27 29.76 11.50
CA ASP A 364 -0.65 29.97 10.39
C ASP A 364 -0.14 31.13 9.50
N ILE A 365 0.62 30.78 8.47
CA ILE A 365 1.28 31.75 7.59
C ILE A 365 0.34 32.18 6.47
N THR A 366 0.11 33.49 6.36
CA THR A 366 -0.47 34.11 5.16
C THR A 366 0.57 35.00 4.49
N VAL A 367 0.84 34.76 3.22
CA VAL A 367 1.73 35.58 2.40
C VAL A 367 0.91 36.61 1.67
N ASN A 368 1.19 37.89 1.92
CA ASN A 368 0.45 38.97 1.27
C ASN A 368 0.72 39.06 -0.23
N ALA A 369 -0.19 39.73 -0.93
CA ALA A 369 -0.14 39.89 -2.38
C ALA A 369 1.21 40.47 -2.86
N GLY A 370 1.73 39.90 -3.96
CA GLY A 370 2.98 40.34 -4.59
C GLY A 370 4.27 40.04 -3.82
N LYS A 371 4.20 39.26 -2.73
CA LYS A 371 5.37 38.83 -1.94
C LYS A 371 5.83 37.44 -2.34
N LYS A 372 7.11 37.15 -2.13
CA LYS A 372 7.72 35.86 -2.49
C LYS A 372 8.25 35.15 -1.26
N ILE A 373 7.93 33.88 -1.09
CA ILE A 373 8.62 32.98 -0.16
C ILE A 373 9.65 32.17 -0.95
N HIS A 374 10.90 32.22 -0.50
CA HIS A 374 12.03 31.46 -1.01
C HIS A 374 12.35 30.32 -0.05
N LEU A 375 12.31 29.09 -0.56
CA LEU A 375 12.66 27.87 0.18
C LEU A 375 13.85 27.18 -0.48
N GLY A 376 14.83 26.79 0.35
CA GLY A 376 15.95 25.93 -0.04
C GLY A 376 15.73 24.47 0.39
N PRO A 377 16.70 23.58 0.13
CA PRO A 377 16.59 22.18 0.52
C PRO A 377 16.39 21.98 2.03
N GLY A 378 15.42 21.15 2.40
CA GLY A 378 15.12 20.82 3.79
C GLY A 378 13.63 20.57 4.05
N THR A 379 13.31 20.30 5.30
CA THR A 379 11.94 20.07 5.76
C THR A 379 11.42 21.30 6.49
N TYR A 380 10.20 21.72 6.17
CA TYR A 380 9.53 22.89 6.73
C TYR A 380 8.19 22.46 7.35
N ASN A 381 8.02 22.68 8.65
CA ASN A 381 6.78 22.36 9.35
C ASN A 381 5.93 23.62 9.54
N PHE A 382 4.77 23.68 8.88
CA PHE A 382 3.77 24.75 9.01
C PHE A 382 2.52 24.25 9.73
N ASN A 383 1.84 25.13 10.48
CA ASN A 383 0.48 24.83 10.90
C ASN A 383 -0.49 24.98 9.74
N SER A 384 -0.43 26.11 9.03
CA SER A 384 -1.08 26.31 7.74
C SER A 384 -0.28 27.26 6.87
N LEU A 385 -0.49 27.19 5.55
CA LEU A 385 0.15 28.06 4.57
C LEU A 385 -0.87 28.56 3.57
N LYS A 386 -0.98 29.89 3.45
CA LYS A 386 -1.82 30.56 2.47
C LYS A 386 -0.99 31.53 1.63
N LEU A 387 -1.10 31.42 0.31
CA LEU A 387 -0.58 32.42 -0.62
C LEU A 387 -1.72 33.36 -1.07
N GLY A 388 -1.55 34.65 -0.80
CA GLY A 388 -2.43 35.68 -1.32
C GLY A 388 -2.31 35.87 -2.84
N ALA A 389 -3.17 36.73 -3.40
CA ALA A 389 -3.19 37.00 -4.84
C ALA A 389 -1.82 37.46 -5.36
N GLY A 390 -1.23 36.72 -6.30
CA GLY A 390 0.08 37.02 -6.86
C GLY A 390 1.25 36.89 -5.87
N ALA A 391 1.02 36.28 -4.71
CA ALA A 391 2.12 35.80 -3.86
C ALA A 391 2.74 34.56 -4.49
N GLU A 392 4.05 34.38 -4.34
CA GLU A 392 4.82 33.33 -4.99
C GLU A 392 5.57 32.46 -3.98
N LEU A 393 5.49 31.14 -4.13
CA LEU A 393 6.39 30.19 -3.48
C LEU A 393 7.46 29.77 -4.49
N VAL A 394 8.71 30.12 -4.21
CA VAL A 394 9.88 29.88 -5.06
C VAL A 394 10.71 28.73 -4.49
N VAL A 395 10.96 27.73 -5.33
CA VAL A 395 11.84 26.59 -5.02
C VAL A 395 13.25 26.92 -5.49
N ASP A 396 14.14 27.30 -4.57
CA ASP A 396 15.53 27.66 -4.86
C ASP A 396 16.44 26.41 -5.03
N GLY A 397 15.99 25.25 -4.55
CA GLY A 397 16.67 23.96 -4.73
C GLY A 397 15.97 22.84 -3.97
N GLY A 398 15.92 21.63 -4.55
CA GLY A 398 15.32 20.45 -3.92
C GLY A 398 16.34 19.48 -3.32
N PRO A 399 15.90 18.53 -2.46
CA PRO A 399 14.52 18.28 -2.09
C PRO A 399 14.00 19.20 -0.99
N ILE A 400 12.75 19.67 -1.14
CA ILE A 400 11.98 20.44 -0.15
C ILE A 400 10.76 19.61 0.25
N VAL A 401 10.58 19.42 1.55
CA VAL A 401 9.38 18.80 2.12
C VAL A 401 8.65 19.84 2.97
N ILE A 402 7.39 20.11 2.65
CA ILE A 402 6.52 20.98 3.43
C ILE A 402 5.49 20.10 4.13
N ASN A 403 5.60 20.03 5.45
CA ASN A 403 4.65 19.35 6.31
C ASN A 403 3.63 20.35 6.84
N ILE A 404 2.34 20.03 6.67
CA ILE A 404 1.24 20.83 7.19
C ILE A 404 0.62 20.11 8.39
N ALA A 405 0.40 20.80 9.50
CA ALA A 405 -0.24 20.25 10.69
C ALA A 405 -1.77 20.39 10.65
N GLY A 406 -2.26 21.58 10.27
CA GLY A 406 -3.68 21.92 10.28
C GLY A 406 -4.34 21.96 11.67
N THR A 407 -3.55 22.15 12.73
CA THR A 407 -4.05 22.11 14.11
C THR A 407 -4.85 23.37 14.44
N GLY A 408 -6.02 23.20 15.07
CA GLY A 408 -6.83 24.34 15.53
C GLY A 408 -7.53 25.14 14.41
N LEU A 409 -7.42 24.69 13.16
CA LEU A 409 -8.15 25.30 12.05
C LEU A 409 -9.63 24.94 12.11
N GLN A 410 -10.48 25.92 11.75
CA GLN A 410 -11.91 25.66 11.53
C GLN A 410 -12.08 24.68 10.36
N GLN A 411 -13.10 23.81 10.40
CA GLN A 411 -13.32 22.80 9.35
C GLN A 411 -13.43 23.38 7.94
N SER A 412 -13.93 24.61 7.80
CA SER A 412 -14.06 25.31 6.52
C SER A 412 -12.79 26.06 6.07
N ALA A 413 -11.76 26.13 6.93
CA ALA A 413 -10.50 26.79 6.60
C ALA A 413 -9.53 25.77 5.96
N PRO A 414 -8.98 26.08 4.77
CA PRO A 414 -7.98 25.21 4.15
C PRO A 414 -6.69 25.17 4.98
N ALA A 415 -6.09 23.98 5.09
CA ALA A 415 -4.80 23.80 5.75
C ALA A 415 -3.64 24.30 4.85
N LEU A 416 -3.81 24.15 3.54
CA LEU A 416 -2.91 24.63 2.51
C LEU A 416 -3.73 25.34 1.44
N ASP A 417 -3.51 26.64 1.26
CA ASP A 417 -4.22 27.47 0.29
C ASP A 417 -3.25 28.14 -0.68
N LEU A 418 -3.01 27.47 -1.80
CA LEU A 418 -2.19 27.98 -2.90
C LEU A 418 -3.07 28.57 -4.02
N GLY A 419 -4.39 28.58 -3.85
CA GLY A 419 -5.36 28.79 -4.93
C GLY A 419 -5.27 30.16 -5.61
N SER A 420 -4.86 31.19 -4.87
CA SER A 420 -4.65 32.55 -5.38
C SER A 420 -3.17 32.89 -5.62
N GLY A 421 -2.26 31.99 -5.24
CA GLY A 421 -0.83 32.17 -5.36
C GLY A 421 -0.23 31.43 -6.55
N ILE A 422 1.08 31.57 -6.68
CA ILE A 422 1.91 30.95 -7.70
C ILE A 422 2.93 30.05 -7.01
N VAL A 423 3.11 28.83 -7.51
CA VAL A 423 4.22 27.96 -7.12
C VAL A 423 5.19 27.86 -8.30
N THR A 424 6.44 28.20 -8.06
CA THR A 424 7.49 28.25 -9.07
C THR A 424 8.60 27.26 -8.74
N ASN A 425 8.61 26.16 -9.47
CA ASN A 425 9.68 25.17 -9.51
C ASN A 425 10.21 25.09 -10.95
N VAL A 426 11.13 26.00 -11.29
CA VAL A 426 11.65 26.17 -12.66
C VAL A 426 12.36 24.94 -13.21
N SER A 427 12.80 24.03 -12.35
CA SER A 427 13.40 22.76 -12.78
C SER A 427 12.37 21.79 -13.38
N LEU A 428 11.08 22.04 -13.13
CA LEU A 428 9.96 21.13 -13.41
C LEU A 428 10.18 19.71 -12.88
N ASN A 429 11.12 19.51 -11.95
CA ASN A 429 11.31 18.25 -11.28
C ASN A 429 10.40 18.22 -10.06
N SER A 430 9.30 17.48 -10.18
CA SER A 430 8.25 17.43 -9.16
C SER A 430 8.75 16.85 -7.83
N SER A 431 9.81 16.03 -7.85
CA SER A 431 10.45 15.53 -6.62
C SER A 431 11.22 16.58 -5.81
N ASN A 432 11.42 17.78 -6.35
CA ASN A 432 12.08 18.86 -5.62
C ASN A 432 11.16 19.54 -4.59
N LEU A 433 9.85 19.41 -4.72
CA LEU A 433 8.88 20.01 -3.80
C LEU A 433 7.78 18.99 -3.47
N THR A 434 7.69 18.60 -2.20
CA THR A 434 6.66 17.68 -1.71
C THR A 434 5.82 18.37 -0.64
N PHE A 435 4.50 18.37 -0.81
CA PHE A 435 3.54 18.78 0.22
C PHE A 435 2.98 17.55 0.92
N MET A 436 2.98 17.56 2.24
CA MET A 436 2.49 16.48 3.08
C MET A 436 1.45 16.97 4.07
N TYR A 437 0.31 16.27 4.13
CA TYR A 437 -0.75 16.62 5.06
C TYR A 437 -1.52 15.39 5.53
N ALA A 438 -1.55 15.16 6.84
CA ALA A 438 -2.23 14.02 7.46
C ALA A 438 -3.69 14.31 7.85
N GLY A 439 -4.07 15.59 7.92
CA GLY A 439 -5.38 16.02 8.39
C GLY A 439 -6.48 15.96 7.33
N LYS A 440 -7.64 16.55 7.65
CA LYS A 440 -8.87 16.46 6.85
C LYS A 440 -9.33 17.79 6.23
N ASN A 441 -8.74 18.92 6.65
CA ASN A 441 -9.10 20.23 6.10
C ASN A 441 -8.76 20.32 4.60
N GLU A 442 -9.46 21.17 3.87
CA GLU A 442 -9.26 21.31 2.43
C GLU A 442 -7.81 21.75 2.08
N VAL A 443 -7.32 21.26 0.94
CA VAL A 443 -6.09 21.72 0.29
C VAL A 443 -6.47 22.34 -1.05
N LYS A 444 -6.17 23.63 -1.23
CA LYS A 444 -6.41 24.35 -2.47
C LYS A 444 -5.13 24.49 -3.27
N LEU A 445 -5.20 24.08 -4.53
CA LEU A 445 -4.10 24.15 -5.49
C LEU A 445 -4.47 25.09 -6.65
N SER A 446 -3.44 25.58 -7.31
CA SER A 446 -3.49 26.32 -8.57
C SER A 446 -2.45 25.74 -9.53
N GLY A 447 -2.72 25.82 -10.83
CA GLY A 447 -1.72 25.56 -11.87
C GLY A 447 -0.92 26.84 -12.19
N GLY A 448 0.18 26.66 -12.91
CA GLY A 448 1.06 27.73 -13.35
C GLY A 448 2.11 27.23 -14.34
N ALA A 449 2.81 28.15 -15.01
CA ALA A 449 3.79 27.77 -16.04
C ALA A 449 4.94 26.88 -15.51
N ALA A 450 5.27 27.01 -14.22
CA ALA A 450 6.35 26.28 -13.55
C ALA A 450 5.88 25.59 -12.26
N THR A 451 4.59 25.28 -12.13
CA THR A 451 4.05 24.64 -10.92
C THR A 451 4.31 23.14 -10.98
N ALA A 452 5.44 22.72 -10.39
CA ALA A 452 5.83 21.32 -10.30
C ALA A 452 6.01 20.87 -8.85
N SER A 453 5.21 19.92 -8.40
CA SER A 453 5.28 19.37 -7.05
C SER A 453 4.60 18.00 -6.94
N VAL A 454 4.88 17.33 -5.83
CA VAL A 454 4.12 16.17 -5.39
C VAL A 454 3.25 16.57 -4.20
N VAL A 455 1.98 16.18 -4.21
CA VAL A 455 1.04 16.44 -3.11
C VAL A 455 0.57 15.12 -2.54
N TYR A 456 0.83 14.91 -1.25
CA TYR A 456 0.42 13.71 -0.52
C TYR A 456 -0.46 14.07 0.68
N ALA A 457 -1.77 14.00 0.48
CA ALA A 457 -2.77 14.29 1.50
C ALA A 457 -3.96 13.30 1.41
N PRO A 458 -3.73 12.00 1.67
CA PRO A 458 -4.72 10.94 1.44
C PRO A 458 -6.03 11.09 2.25
N ASN A 459 -6.06 11.96 3.28
CA ASN A 459 -7.22 12.20 4.12
C ASN A 459 -7.94 13.54 3.84
N ALA A 460 -7.39 14.38 2.96
CA ALA A 460 -7.87 15.74 2.72
C ALA A 460 -8.51 15.89 1.35
N ASP A 461 -9.50 16.79 1.25
CA ASP A 461 -10.09 17.14 -0.04
C ASP A 461 -9.18 18.13 -0.78
N ILE A 462 -8.82 17.77 -2.00
CA ILE A 462 -8.01 18.60 -2.90
C ILE A 462 -8.92 19.33 -3.87
N LYS A 463 -8.78 20.65 -3.93
CA LYS A 463 -9.52 21.48 -4.88
C LYS A 463 -8.60 22.31 -5.73
N PHE A 464 -8.73 22.19 -7.05
CA PHE A 464 -8.11 23.11 -7.99
C PHE A 464 -8.99 24.35 -8.17
N SER A 465 -8.46 25.50 -7.76
CA SER A 465 -9.15 26.80 -7.80
C SER A 465 -8.59 27.75 -8.87
N GLY A 466 -7.37 27.49 -9.37
CA GLY A 466 -6.78 28.15 -10.54
C GLY A 466 -6.60 27.17 -11.71
N GLY A 467 -6.67 27.68 -12.95
CA GLY A 467 -6.37 26.90 -14.16
C GLY A 467 -4.86 26.80 -14.43
N GLY A 468 -4.48 26.54 -15.67
CA GLY A 468 -3.07 26.46 -16.09
C GLY A 468 -2.52 25.05 -16.08
N THR A 469 -1.25 24.88 -15.71
CA THR A 469 -0.58 23.58 -15.78
C THR A 469 -0.03 23.18 -14.42
N PHE A 470 -0.25 21.93 -14.04
CA PHE A 470 0.34 21.31 -12.87
C PHE A 470 1.22 20.16 -13.32
N TYR A 471 2.45 20.12 -12.87
CA TYR A 471 3.40 19.06 -13.17
C TYR A 471 3.63 18.23 -11.90
N GLY A 472 3.50 16.90 -11.99
CA GLY A 472 3.78 15.99 -10.89
C GLY A 472 2.62 15.04 -10.58
N SER A 473 2.39 14.78 -9.29
CA SER A 473 1.43 13.77 -8.85
C SER A 473 0.72 14.19 -7.58
N ILE A 474 -0.55 13.79 -7.48
CA ILE A 474 -1.45 14.20 -6.40
C ILE A 474 -2.13 12.96 -5.83
N VAL A 475 -2.06 12.79 -4.51
CA VAL A 475 -2.83 11.82 -3.75
C VAL A 475 -3.70 12.59 -2.75
N GLY A 476 -5.01 12.50 -2.91
CA GLY A 476 -6.01 13.18 -2.08
C GLY A 476 -7.07 12.21 -1.57
N ARG A 477 -7.88 12.64 -0.59
CA ARG A 477 -9.15 11.95 -0.28
C ARG A 477 -10.08 12.04 -1.47
N THR A 478 -10.47 13.26 -1.82
CA THR A 478 -11.13 13.58 -3.08
C THR A 478 -10.28 14.58 -3.87
N VAL A 479 -10.42 14.59 -5.20
CA VAL A 479 -9.78 15.61 -6.04
C VAL A 479 -10.82 16.20 -6.97
N THR A 480 -11.05 17.50 -6.82
CA THR A 480 -12.05 18.25 -7.60
C THR A 480 -11.37 19.34 -8.43
N VAL A 481 -11.60 19.30 -9.73
CA VAL A 481 -11.13 20.30 -10.69
C VAL A 481 -12.29 21.18 -11.13
N THR A 482 -12.38 22.36 -10.54
CA THR A 482 -13.40 23.37 -10.90
C THR A 482 -12.91 24.45 -11.85
N SER A 483 -11.58 24.55 -12.05
CA SER A 483 -10.99 25.54 -12.94
C SER A 483 -11.09 25.11 -14.40
N SER A 484 -11.24 26.10 -15.30
CA SER A 484 -11.23 25.84 -16.74
C SER A 484 -9.83 25.52 -17.26
N ASN A 485 -9.74 24.55 -18.16
CA ASN A 485 -8.52 24.20 -18.90
C ASN A 485 -7.29 23.90 -18.02
N LEU A 486 -7.49 23.22 -16.88
CA LEU A 486 -6.36 22.71 -16.09
C LEU A 486 -5.72 21.51 -16.80
N ALA A 487 -4.40 21.56 -17.01
CA ALA A 487 -3.61 20.43 -17.50
C ALA A 487 -2.75 19.84 -16.36
N ILE A 488 -2.95 18.57 -16.02
CA ILE A 488 -2.15 17.84 -15.03
C ILE A 488 -1.21 16.89 -15.77
N ASN A 489 0.09 17.18 -15.75
CA ASN A 489 1.10 16.38 -16.43
C ASN A 489 1.90 15.56 -15.42
N TYR A 490 1.76 14.25 -15.48
CA TYR A 490 2.50 13.31 -14.64
C TYR A 490 3.99 13.29 -14.98
N ASP A 491 4.85 13.36 -13.96
CA ASP A 491 6.30 13.24 -14.13
C ASP A 491 6.72 11.77 -14.08
N ASN A 492 7.09 11.20 -15.22
CA ASN A 492 7.51 9.80 -15.35
C ASN A 492 8.71 9.42 -14.48
N LYS A 493 9.51 10.40 -14.05
CA LYS A 493 10.62 10.18 -13.10
C LYS A 493 10.12 9.72 -11.73
N LEU A 494 8.88 10.04 -11.35
CA LEU A 494 8.30 9.66 -10.06
C LEU A 494 8.13 8.15 -9.91
N LYS A 495 7.88 7.41 -11.01
CA LYS A 495 7.85 5.93 -11.04
C LYS A 495 9.12 5.29 -10.47
N LYS A 496 10.25 6.03 -10.47
CA LYS A 496 11.57 5.54 -10.06
C LYS A 496 12.11 6.12 -8.75
N LYS A 497 11.38 7.00 -8.07
CA LYS A 497 11.90 7.74 -6.90
C LYS A 497 11.23 7.40 -5.58
N PHE A 498 9.91 7.31 -5.56
CA PHE A 498 9.15 7.14 -4.32
C PHE A 498 8.58 5.74 -4.29
N TYR A 499 9.27 4.81 -3.62
CA TYR A 499 8.78 3.45 -3.45
C TYR A 499 8.19 3.26 -2.07
N PHE A 500 7.21 2.38 -1.99
CA PHE A 500 6.71 1.88 -0.72
C PHE A 500 6.52 0.37 -0.82
N PRO A 501 6.68 -0.39 0.28
CA PRO A 501 6.30 -1.79 0.30
C PRO A 501 4.82 -1.92 -0.07
N GLY A 502 4.54 -2.64 -1.16
CA GLY A 502 3.20 -2.95 -1.60
C GLY A 502 2.51 -3.94 -0.66
N GLN A 503 1.29 -4.32 -1.02
CA GLN A 503 0.56 -5.37 -0.31
C GLN A 503 1.27 -6.71 -0.46
N TYR A 504 1.16 -7.55 0.57
CA TYR A 504 1.67 -8.93 0.51
C TYR A 504 0.96 -9.71 -0.59
N MET A 505 1.74 -10.46 -1.37
CA MET A 505 1.25 -11.37 -2.40
C MET A 505 1.90 -12.74 -2.24
N MET A 506 1.12 -13.81 -2.41
CA MET A 506 1.63 -15.18 -2.41
C MET A 506 2.30 -15.49 -3.75
N GLN A 507 3.56 -15.91 -3.73
CA GLN A 507 4.37 -16.18 -4.93
C GLN A 507 4.50 -17.67 -5.25
N ALA A 508 4.55 -18.53 -4.22
CA ALA A 508 4.75 -19.96 -4.40
C ALA A 508 3.97 -20.75 -3.34
N PHE A 509 3.54 -21.95 -3.71
CA PHE A 509 2.85 -22.90 -2.83
C PHE A 509 3.33 -24.31 -3.14
N THR A 510 3.81 -25.03 -2.14
CA THR A 510 4.37 -26.39 -2.24
C THR A 510 3.96 -27.23 -1.04
N TRP A 511 3.90 -28.55 -1.20
CA TRP A 511 3.56 -29.47 -0.11
C TRP A 511 4.41 -30.74 -0.19
N LYS A 512 4.66 -31.36 0.97
CA LYS A 512 5.35 -32.65 1.09
C LYS A 512 4.65 -33.54 2.11
N LYS A 513 4.82 -34.84 1.96
CA LYS A 513 4.30 -35.85 2.89
C LYS A 513 5.42 -36.37 3.78
N PHE A 514 5.06 -36.78 5.00
CA PHE A 514 5.95 -37.53 5.90
C PHE A 514 5.46 -38.97 6.11
#